data_AF-A0A8T4YNI7-F1
#
_entry.id   AF-A0A8T4YNI7-F1
#
_cell.length_a   1.000
_cell.length_b   1.000
_cell.length_c   1.000
_cell.angle_alpha   90.00
_cell.angle_beta   90.00
_cell.angle_gamma   90.00
#
_symmetry.space_group_name_H-M   'P 1'
#
loop_
_entity.id
_entity.type
_entity.pdbx_description
1 polymer ?
#
loop_
_entity_poly.entity_id
_entity_poly.type
_entity_poly.pdbx_seq_one_letter_code
_entity_poly.pdbx_strand_id
1 'polypeptide(L)'
;NLNGKQIEIDNYEYWLSSAPSIFGNSGGGVFCLEDGKWYFVGIPSRITVVPLGFAPNVVTHMGYFIPLYRIYQFLDEALYQFIYDPNYTEEQCEKMREEKREKMKTGPP
;
A
#
# COMPACT_ATOMS: atom_id res chain seq x y z
N ASN A 1 -15.44 -3.26 7.14
CA ASN A 1 -15.05 -4.62 7.54
C ASN A 1 -13.52 -4.79 7.47
N LEU A 2 -12.81 -4.18 8.42
CA LEU A 2 -11.37 -4.38 8.63
C LEU A 2 -11.23 -5.28 9.85
N ASN A 3 -10.60 -6.45 9.70
CA ASN A 3 -10.66 -7.50 10.73
C ASN A 3 -9.31 -7.86 11.33
N GLY A 4 -8.21 -7.39 10.73
CA GLY A 4 -6.86 -7.61 11.25
C GLY A 4 -5.93 -6.50 10.78
N LYS A 5 -5.12 -5.98 11.69
CA LYS A 5 -4.03 -5.03 11.42
C LYS A 5 -2.71 -5.73 11.71
N GLN A 6 -1.59 -5.21 11.21
CA GLN A 6 -0.25 -5.71 11.54
C GLN A 6 -0.01 -7.18 11.19
N ILE A 7 -0.61 -7.68 10.11
CA ILE A 7 -0.32 -9.03 9.62
C ILE A 7 0.93 -8.95 8.75
N GLU A 8 2.00 -9.63 9.16
CA GLU A 8 3.23 -9.69 8.40
C GLU A 8 3.22 -10.87 7.41
N ILE A 9 3.49 -10.59 6.14
CA ILE A 9 3.67 -11.58 5.08
C ILE A 9 4.90 -11.17 4.27
N ASP A 10 5.89 -12.04 4.13
CA ASP A 10 7.15 -11.76 3.43
C ASP A 10 7.88 -10.49 3.95
N ASN A 11 7.91 -10.28 5.28
CA ASN A 11 8.46 -9.09 5.97
C ASN A 11 7.73 -7.76 5.65
N TYR A 12 6.51 -7.85 5.17
CA TYR A 12 5.69 -6.69 4.83
C TYR A 12 4.38 -6.72 5.61
N GLU A 13 4.03 -5.58 6.22
CA GLU A 13 2.73 -5.45 6.88
C GLU A 13 1.59 -5.33 5.85
N TYR A 14 0.51 -6.05 6.13
CA TYR A 14 -0.78 -6.02 5.48
C TYR A 14 -1.92 -5.92 6.50
N TRP A 15 -3.05 -5.39 6.05
CA TRP A 15 -4.31 -5.42 6.78
C TRP A 15 -5.28 -6.41 6.12
N LEU A 16 -6.08 -7.10 6.94
CA LEU A 16 -7.06 -8.09 6.49
C LEU A 16 -8.44 -7.47 6.37
N SER A 17 -9.05 -7.69 5.21
CA SER A 17 -10.44 -7.37 4.91
C SER A 17 -11.25 -8.66 4.72
N SER A 18 -12.47 -8.66 5.24
CA SER A 18 -13.47 -9.71 4.93
C SER A 18 -14.41 -9.32 3.80
N ALA A 19 -14.17 -8.17 3.16
CA ALA A 19 -14.87 -7.84 1.92
C ALA A 19 -14.55 -8.90 0.85
N PRO A 20 -15.56 -9.42 0.13
CA PRO A 20 -15.34 -10.39 -0.92
C PRO A 20 -14.30 -9.90 -1.93
N SER A 21 -13.26 -10.69 -2.11
CA SER A 21 -12.12 -10.43 -2.98
C SER A 21 -11.95 -11.61 -3.91
N ILE A 22 -11.70 -11.32 -5.19
CA ILE A 22 -11.45 -12.29 -6.26
C ILE A 22 -10.21 -11.85 -7.04
N PHE A 23 -9.73 -12.72 -7.94
CA PHE A 23 -8.70 -12.33 -8.90
C PHE A 23 -9.20 -11.15 -9.75
N GLY A 24 -8.36 -10.13 -9.89
CA GLY A 24 -8.70 -8.87 -10.57
C GLY A 24 -8.98 -7.70 -9.63
N ASN A 25 -9.19 -7.92 -8.32
CA ASN A 25 -9.28 -6.81 -7.35
C ASN A 25 -7.92 -6.16 -7.03
N SER A 26 -6.80 -6.84 -7.34
CA SER A 26 -5.45 -6.34 -7.09
C SER A 26 -5.22 -4.98 -7.75
N GLY A 27 -4.62 -4.04 -7.02
CA GLY A 27 -4.35 -2.69 -7.53
C GLY A 27 -5.56 -1.74 -7.49
N GLY A 28 -6.74 -2.21 -7.07
CA GLY A 28 -7.90 -1.36 -6.80
C GLY A 28 -7.74 -0.52 -5.53
N GLY A 29 -8.83 0.08 -5.06
CA GLY A 29 -8.85 0.87 -3.82
C GLY A 29 -9.74 0.29 -2.74
N VAL A 30 -9.26 0.30 -1.49
CA VAL A 30 -10.06 0.04 -0.30
C VAL A 30 -10.48 1.37 0.29
N PHE A 31 -11.79 1.53 0.54
CA PHE A 31 -12.35 2.74 1.14
C PHE A 31 -13.15 2.42 2.40
N CYS A 32 -13.05 3.27 3.40
CA CYS A 32 -13.86 3.22 4.62
C CYS A 32 -14.78 4.44 4.68
N LEU A 33 -16.04 4.23 5.06
CA LEU A 33 -17.00 5.30 5.31
C LEU A 33 -16.90 5.69 6.79
N GLU A 34 -16.57 6.96 7.04
CA GLU A 34 -16.53 7.55 8.38
C GLU A 34 -17.17 8.94 8.29
N ASP A 35 -18.12 9.25 9.17
CA ASP A 35 -18.86 10.53 9.20
C ASP A 35 -19.42 10.99 7.83
N GLY A 36 -19.90 10.04 7.02
CA GLY A 36 -20.47 10.32 5.70
C GLY A 36 -19.43 10.61 4.60
N LYS A 37 -18.13 10.45 4.89
CA LYS A 37 -17.03 10.63 3.93
C LYS A 37 -16.31 9.32 3.68
N TRP A 38 -15.90 9.12 2.44
CA TRP A 38 -15.09 7.96 2.04
C TRP A 38 -13.61 8.28 2.16
N TYR A 39 -12.91 7.50 2.96
CA TYR A 39 -11.47 7.57 3.15
C TYR A 39 -10.79 6.43 2.43
N PHE A 40 -9.82 6.73 1.58
CA PHE A 40 -8.95 5.73 0.99
C PHE A 40 -8.05 5.15 2.09
N VAL A 41 -8.02 3.84 2.27
CA VAL A 41 -7.29 3.19 3.38
C VAL A 41 -6.24 2.18 2.93
N GLY A 42 -6.17 1.89 1.63
CA GLY A 42 -5.13 1.02 1.09
C GLY A 42 -5.46 0.37 -0.25
N ILE A 43 -4.57 -0.52 -0.69
CA ILE A 43 -4.60 -1.16 -2.02
C ILE A 43 -4.66 -2.68 -1.85
N PRO A 44 -5.68 -3.37 -2.37
CA PRO A 44 -5.72 -4.84 -2.37
C PRO A 44 -4.52 -5.40 -3.13
N SER A 45 -3.86 -6.39 -2.53
CA SER A 45 -2.59 -6.90 -3.06
C SER A 45 -2.47 -8.42 -3.00
N ARG A 46 -3.15 -9.08 -2.06
CA ARG A 46 -3.07 -10.55 -1.89
C ARG A 46 -4.40 -11.14 -1.43
N ILE A 47 -4.56 -12.43 -1.63
CA ILE A 47 -5.72 -13.20 -1.16
C ILE A 47 -5.28 -14.55 -0.62
N THR A 48 -5.94 -15.03 0.42
CA THR A 48 -5.69 -16.38 0.95
C THR A 48 -6.13 -17.44 -0.04
N VAL A 49 -5.25 -18.43 -0.26
CA VAL A 49 -5.54 -19.63 -1.04
C VAL A 49 -5.26 -20.84 -0.15
N VAL A 50 -6.21 -21.75 -0.04
CA VAL A 50 -6.08 -23.00 0.69
C VAL A 50 -6.10 -24.18 -0.29
N PRO A 51 -5.24 -25.20 -0.13
CA PRO A 51 -5.31 -26.39 -0.96
C PRO A 51 -6.55 -27.22 -0.56
N LEU A 52 -7.43 -27.51 -1.52
CA LEU A 52 -8.58 -28.39 -1.32
C LEU A 52 -8.46 -29.58 -2.30
N GLY A 53 -7.83 -30.67 -1.85
CA GLY A 53 -7.49 -31.79 -2.72
C GLY A 53 -6.40 -31.42 -3.74
N PHE A 54 -6.69 -31.60 -5.03
CA PHE A 54 -5.74 -31.33 -6.13
C PHE A 54 -5.83 -29.90 -6.70
N ALA A 55 -6.73 -29.05 -6.21
CA ALA A 55 -6.92 -27.70 -6.73
C ALA A 55 -6.79 -26.63 -5.62
N PRO A 56 -6.19 -25.46 -5.93
CA PRO A 56 -6.22 -24.32 -5.03
C PRO A 56 -7.64 -23.75 -4.94
N ASN A 57 -8.11 -23.49 -3.72
CA ASN A 57 -9.39 -22.84 -3.47
C ASN A 57 -9.14 -21.46 -2.84
N VAL A 58 -9.74 -20.43 -3.42
CA VAL A 58 -9.59 -19.04 -2.97
C VAL A 58 -10.54 -18.76 -1.82
N VAL A 59 -10.01 -18.28 -0.70
CA VAL A 59 -10.82 -17.85 0.43
C VAL A 59 -11.21 -16.39 0.21
N THR A 60 -12.36 -16.19 -0.46
CA THR A 60 -12.79 -14.87 -0.96
C THR A 60 -13.00 -13.82 0.13
N HIS A 61 -13.21 -14.21 1.37
CA HIS A 61 -13.38 -13.31 2.51
C HIS A 61 -12.08 -13.10 3.33
N MET A 62 -10.92 -13.49 2.78
CA MET A 62 -9.62 -13.25 3.39
C MET A 62 -8.71 -12.53 2.40
N GLY A 63 -9.05 -11.27 2.10
CA GLY A 63 -8.26 -10.39 1.25
C GLY A 63 -7.30 -9.53 2.07
N TYR A 64 -6.06 -9.41 1.61
CA TYR A 64 -5.05 -8.56 2.22
C TYR A 64 -4.79 -7.33 1.35
N PHE A 65 -4.63 -6.20 2.01
CA PHE A 65 -4.32 -4.94 1.35
C PHE A 65 -3.14 -4.24 2.05
N ILE A 66 -2.39 -3.48 1.26
CA ILE A 66 -1.29 -2.64 1.75
C ILE A 66 -1.94 -1.43 2.46
N PRO A 67 -1.66 -1.21 3.75
CA PRO A 67 -2.24 -0.10 4.49
C PRO A 67 -1.67 1.25 4.02
N LEU A 68 -2.48 2.30 4.10
CA LEU A 68 -2.14 3.62 3.56
C LEU A 68 -0.83 4.21 4.12
N TYR A 69 -0.50 3.95 5.39
CA TYR A 69 0.72 4.49 5.99
C TYR A 69 1.99 4.02 5.24
N ARG A 70 1.99 2.80 4.69
CA ARG A 70 3.10 2.28 3.89
C ARG A 70 3.21 2.97 2.53
N ILE A 71 2.07 3.38 1.98
CA ILE A 71 2.03 4.18 0.76
C ILE A 71 2.65 5.55 1.05
N TYR A 72 2.29 6.20 2.16
CA TYR A 72 2.93 7.47 2.56
C TYR A 72 4.42 7.31 2.82
N GLN A 73 4.85 6.28 3.54
CA GLN A 73 6.28 6.00 3.74
C GLN A 73 7.02 5.84 2.42
N PHE A 74 6.45 5.09 1.46
CA PHE A 74 7.04 4.95 0.14
C PHE A 74 7.16 6.29 -0.59
N LEU A 75 6.08 7.09 -0.57
CA LEU A 75 6.10 8.43 -1.16
C LEU A 75 7.14 9.33 -0.49
N ASP A 76 7.32 9.22 0.83
CA ASP A 76 8.32 9.97 1.57
C ASP A 76 9.74 9.60 1.15
N GLU A 77 10.06 8.29 1.16
CA GLU A 77 11.37 7.77 0.79
C GLU A 77 11.73 8.06 -0.68
N ALA A 78 10.73 8.02 -1.56
CA ALA A 78 10.86 8.33 -2.97
C ALA A 78 10.77 9.84 -3.27
N LEU A 79 10.55 10.67 -2.25
CA LEU A 79 10.48 12.14 -2.32
C LEU A 79 9.33 12.63 -3.21
N TYR A 80 8.13 12.09 -3.04
CA TYR A 80 6.88 12.45 -3.74
C TYR A 80 5.83 13.06 -2.79
N GLN A 81 6.25 13.81 -1.77
CA GLN A 81 5.38 14.42 -0.77
C GLN A 81 4.30 15.32 -1.39
N PHE A 82 4.60 15.99 -2.51
CA PHE A 82 3.66 16.85 -3.22
C PHE A 82 2.33 16.16 -3.62
N ILE A 83 2.30 14.82 -3.65
CA ILE A 83 1.09 14.04 -3.96
C ILE A 83 0.03 14.17 -2.85
N TYR A 84 0.43 14.35 -1.60
CA TYR A 84 -0.49 14.35 -0.46
C TYR A 84 -0.29 15.49 0.54
N ASP A 85 0.89 16.10 0.58
CA ASP A 85 1.20 17.22 1.45
C ASP A 85 1.22 18.54 0.65
N PRO A 86 0.24 19.45 0.87
CA PRO A 86 0.16 20.72 0.16
C PRO A 86 1.33 21.67 0.46
N ASN A 87 2.17 21.38 1.46
CA ASN A 87 3.37 22.18 1.75
C ASN A 87 4.52 21.91 0.77
N TYR A 88 4.43 20.85 -0.05
CA TYR A 88 5.43 20.49 -1.03
C TYR A 88 4.92 20.71 -2.45
N THR A 89 5.78 21.30 -3.29
CA THR A 89 5.54 21.42 -4.73
C THR A 89 6.29 20.34 -5.48
N GLU A 90 5.80 19.99 -6.68
CA GLU A 90 6.47 19.03 -7.56
C GLU A 90 7.93 19.44 -7.87
N GLU A 91 8.17 20.74 -8.09
CA GLU A 91 9.51 21.29 -8.36
C GLU A 91 10.46 21.11 -7.16
N GLN A 92 9.99 21.36 -5.93
CA GLN A 92 10.80 21.13 -4.72
C GLN A 92 11.17 19.66 -4.58
N CYS A 93 10.20 18.76 -4.76
CA CYS A 93 10.43 17.32 -4.70
C CYS A 93 11.41 16.84 -5.79
N GLU A 94 11.32 17.35 -7.02
CA GLU A 94 12.28 17.00 -8.08
C GLU A 94 13.70 17.43 -7.71
N LYS A 95 13.89 18.66 -7.22
CA LYS A 95 15.21 19.13 -6.74
C LYS A 95 15.78 18.22 -5.65
N MET A 96 14.95 17.83 -4.67
CA MET A 96 15.38 16.90 -3.62
C MET A 96 15.78 15.52 -4.19
N ARG A 97 15.07 15.03 -5.22
CA ARG A 97 15.43 13.78 -5.91
C ARG A 97 16.75 13.90 -6.65
N GLU A 98 16.99 15.00 -7.35
CA GLU A 98 18.26 15.27 -8.04
C GLU A 98 19.42 15.30 -7.03
N GLU A 99 19.29 16.06 -5.93
CA GLU A 99 20.30 16.13 -4.87
C GLU A 99 20.59 14.75 -4.25
N LYS A 100 19.54 13.93 -4.03
CA LYS A 100 19.69 12.57 -3.52
C LYS A 100 20.48 11.69 -4.50
N ARG A 101 20.21 11.81 -5.80
CA ARG A 101 20.95 11.07 -6.86
C ARG A 101 22.41 11.52 -6.95
N GLU A 102 22.69 12.82 -6.88
CA GLU A 102 24.06 13.33 -6.90
C GLU A 102 24.85 12.87 -5.68
N LYS A 103 24.26 12.96 -4.48
CA LYS A 103 24.88 12.44 -3.24
C LYS A 103 25.20 10.94 -3.32
N MET A 104 24.34 10.14 -3.97
CA MET A 104 24.61 8.71 -4.20
C MET A 104 25.77 8.48 -5.17
N LYS A 105 25.97 9.34 -6.17
CA LYS A 105 27.12 9.27 -7.09
C LYS A 105 28.42 9.68 -6.41
N THR A 106 28.36 10.57 -5.43
CA THR A 106 29.53 11.11 -4.70
C THR A 106 29.73 10.48 -3.31
N GLY A 107 29.08 9.34 -3.01
CA GLY A 107 29.19 8.65 -1.72
C GLY A 107 30.63 8.20 -1.39
N PRO A 108 30.94 7.88 -0.12
CA PRO A 108 32.34 7.67 0.33
C PRO A 108 33.00 6.49 -0.40
N PRO A 109 34.35 6.41 -0.41
CA PRO A 109 35.06 5.24 -0.98
C PRO A 109 34.63 3.93 -0.33
#